data_AF-A0A5C3MPY9-F1
#
_entry.id   AF-A0A5C3MPY9-F1
#
_cell.length_a   1.000
_cell.length_b   1.000
_cell.length_c   1.000
_cell.angle_alpha   90.00
_cell.angle_beta   90.00
_cell.angle_gamma   90.00
#
_symmetry.space_group_name_H-M   'P 1'
#
loop_
_entity.id
_entity.type
_entity.pdbx_description
1 polymer ?
#
loop_
_entity_poly.entity_id
_entity_poly.type
_entity_poly.pdbx_seq_one_letter_code
_entity_poly.pdbx_strand_id
1 'polypeptide(L)'
;MKDFSINIPAISRMTSALSSPHIATRKLIMDLLVFFLYYDDSRGYRAVIEALIELSKAENEAPTPFAYWFKSWEKTMLGRGKMGSAVAASKEVREAGNDGLSEYTISNILALNGILEAPGDVRVRRYYLEQMEAAGLLRILALCRKFEVAAIHQQLDTFQEYMQEDMQVWRERARQDAMDALTGEENVYEHLQEKTIDNTSARTHLESTLRLLATIPDDGQALADCYRTINGVVRDALLDRTLSRTGVKPGPSVDRIISQFNDADRILELQAQYDESRARAARLKLDKDDLEAELDQKKMEVFELQCKLDRVEELLFSRATRSRQLDH
;
A
#
# COMPACT_ATOMS: atom_id res chain seq x y z
N MET A 1 -6.70 -30.33 -33.25
CA MET A 1 -7.48 -31.09 -32.24
C MET A 1 -8.91 -30.60 -32.40
N LYS A 2 -9.83 -31.44 -32.89
CA LYS A 2 -11.20 -31.02 -33.23
C LYS A 2 -11.88 -30.43 -32.00
N ASP A 3 -12.62 -29.32 -32.17
CA ASP A 3 -13.44 -28.67 -31.14
C ASP A 3 -14.23 -29.72 -30.36
N PHE A 4 -13.83 -29.99 -29.12
CA PHE A 4 -14.62 -30.79 -28.20
C PHE A 4 -15.81 -29.91 -27.80
N SER A 5 -16.91 -30.00 -28.55
CA SER A 5 -18.12 -29.23 -28.25
C SER A 5 -18.66 -29.65 -26.88
N ILE A 6 -18.56 -28.75 -25.90
CA ILE A 6 -19.04 -28.98 -24.53
C ILE A 6 -20.56 -29.23 -24.59
N ASN A 7 -20.95 -30.47 -24.28
CA ASN A 7 -22.35 -30.88 -24.20
C ASN A 7 -22.83 -30.78 -22.74
N ILE A 8 -23.45 -29.65 -22.39
CA ILE A 8 -23.93 -29.35 -21.03
C ILE A 8 -24.85 -30.47 -20.49
N PRO A 9 -25.85 -30.99 -21.24
CA PRO A 9 -26.64 -32.14 -20.80
C PRO A 9 -25.83 -33.39 -20.45
N ALA A 10 -24.73 -33.65 -21.16
CA ALA A 10 -23.86 -34.78 -20.85
C ALA A 10 -23.13 -34.58 -19.51
N ILE A 11 -22.60 -33.36 -19.26
CA ILE A 11 -21.95 -33.01 -18.00
C ILE A 11 -22.92 -33.14 -16.82
N SER A 12 -24.15 -32.67 -16.96
CA SER A 12 -25.19 -32.81 -15.92
C SER A 12 -25.50 -34.28 -15.60
N ARG A 13 -25.68 -35.14 -16.62
CA ARG A 13 -25.91 -36.58 -16.44
C ARG A 13 -24.72 -37.31 -15.83
N MET A 14 -23.50 -36.89 -16.15
CA MET A 14 -22.30 -37.45 -15.53
C MET A 14 -22.20 -37.02 -14.07
N THR A 15 -22.50 -35.76 -13.78
CA THR A 15 -22.47 -35.19 -12.42
C THR A 15 -23.47 -35.88 -11.49
N SER A 16 -24.64 -36.30 -11.99
CA SER A 16 -25.60 -37.06 -11.18
C SER A 16 -25.07 -38.42 -10.69
N ALA A 17 -24.05 -38.98 -11.34
CA ALA A 17 -23.39 -40.20 -10.86
C ALA A 17 -22.52 -39.97 -9.61
N LEU A 18 -22.35 -38.73 -9.14
CA LEU A 18 -21.76 -38.45 -7.82
C LEU A 18 -22.62 -38.96 -6.65
N SER A 19 -23.90 -39.24 -6.88
CA SER A 19 -24.76 -39.92 -5.90
C SER A 19 -24.50 -41.42 -5.79
N SER A 20 -23.60 -41.98 -6.61
CA SER A 20 -23.25 -43.40 -6.57
C SER A 20 -22.68 -43.80 -5.20
N PRO A 21 -23.02 -44.99 -4.65
CA PRO A 21 -22.42 -45.49 -3.42
C PRO A 21 -20.96 -45.94 -3.59
N HIS A 22 -20.44 -46.02 -4.83
CA HIS A 22 -19.09 -46.49 -5.10
C HIS A 22 -18.10 -45.34 -5.25
N ILE A 23 -17.09 -45.29 -4.38
CA ILE A 23 -16.05 -44.24 -4.38
C ILE A 23 -15.32 -44.17 -5.73
N ALA A 24 -15.03 -45.32 -6.35
CA ALA A 24 -14.36 -45.37 -7.65
C ALA A 24 -15.15 -44.62 -8.75
N THR A 25 -16.48 -44.79 -8.78
CA THR A 25 -17.36 -44.05 -9.71
C THR A 25 -17.31 -42.56 -9.42
N ARG A 26 -17.49 -42.17 -8.14
CA ARG A 26 -17.44 -40.75 -7.75
C ARG A 26 -16.10 -40.10 -8.10
N LYS A 27 -14.99 -40.82 -7.93
CA LYS A 27 -13.64 -40.39 -8.28
C LYS A 27 -13.48 -40.15 -9.78
N LEU A 28 -13.90 -41.10 -10.62
CA LEU A 28 -13.84 -40.93 -12.08
C LEU A 28 -14.66 -39.73 -12.56
N ILE A 29 -15.87 -39.55 -12.00
CA ILE A 29 -16.68 -38.37 -12.31
C ILE A 29 -15.97 -37.10 -11.87
N MET A 30 -15.36 -37.09 -10.68
CA MET A 30 -14.65 -35.93 -10.19
C MET A 30 -13.41 -35.58 -11.03
N ASP A 31 -12.65 -36.57 -11.50
CA ASP A 31 -11.55 -36.33 -12.45
C ASP A 31 -12.05 -35.70 -13.77
N LEU A 32 -13.22 -36.12 -14.25
CA LEU A 32 -13.83 -35.54 -15.46
C LEU A 32 -14.31 -34.11 -15.21
N LEU A 33 -14.89 -33.82 -14.04
CA LEU A 33 -15.28 -32.45 -13.68
C LEU A 33 -14.06 -31.56 -13.49
N VAL A 34 -12.98 -32.06 -12.87
CA VAL A 34 -11.68 -31.39 -12.81
C VAL A 34 -11.23 -31.02 -14.22
N PHE A 35 -11.21 -31.97 -15.15
CA PHE A 35 -10.86 -31.67 -16.54
C PHE A 35 -11.70 -30.52 -17.11
N PHE A 36 -13.02 -30.52 -16.93
CA PHE A 36 -13.88 -29.43 -17.42
C PHE A 36 -13.68 -28.10 -16.71
N LEU A 37 -13.27 -28.08 -15.43
CA LEU A 37 -12.95 -26.85 -14.72
C LEU A 37 -11.72 -26.15 -15.32
N TYR A 38 -10.72 -26.92 -15.78
CA TYR A 38 -9.49 -26.42 -16.41
C TYR A 38 -9.57 -26.33 -17.95
N TYR A 39 -10.65 -26.82 -18.56
CA TYR A 39 -10.81 -26.87 -20.01
C TYR A 39 -11.65 -25.69 -20.54
N ASP A 40 -11.13 -25.03 -21.59
CA ASP A 40 -11.82 -24.04 -22.43
C ASP A 40 -12.38 -22.82 -21.68
N ASP A 41 -11.51 -21.81 -21.48
CA ASP A 41 -11.74 -20.42 -21.03
C ASP A 41 -13.20 -20.10 -20.62
N SER A 42 -13.62 -20.64 -19.47
CA SER A 42 -14.90 -20.40 -18.78
C SER A 42 -16.15 -21.16 -19.24
N ARG A 43 -16.16 -21.92 -20.34
CA ARG A 43 -17.36 -22.69 -20.74
C ARG A 43 -17.52 -23.97 -19.93
N GLY A 44 -16.44 -24.74 -19.78
CA GLY A 44 -16.44 -25.96 -18.98
C GLY A 44 -16.75 -25.67 -17.52
N TYR A 45 -16.09 -24.64 -16.96
CA TYR A 45 -16.36 -24.12 -15.63
C TYR A 45 -17.85 -23.88 -15.35
N ARG A 46 -18.52 -23.09 -16.20
CA ARG A 46 -19.96 -22.77 -16.02
C ARG A 46 -20.83 -24.02 -16.06
N ALA A 47 -20.55 -24.93 -16.99
CA ALA A 47 -21.30 -26.18 -17.11
C ALA A 47 -21.15 -27.07 -15.87
N VAL A 48 -19.95 -27.12 -15.27
CA VAL A 48 -19.72 -27.88 -14.02
C VAL A 48 -20.48 -27.25 -12.85
N ILE A 49 -20.40 -25.93 -12.68
CA ILE A 49 -21.11 -25.22 -11.61
C ILE A 49 -22.63 -25.42 -11.72
N GLU A 50 -23.19 -25.29 -12.92
CA GLU A 50 -24.62 -25.53 -13.17
C GLU A 50 -25.00 -26.98 -12.89
N ALA A 51 -24.21 -27.95 -13.36
CA ALA A 51 -24.45 -29.36 -13.12
C ALA A 51 -24.42 -29.73 -11.62
N LEU A 52 -23.52 -29.13 -10.84
CA LEU A 52 -23.46 -29.33 -9.39
C LEU A 52 -24.65 -28.71 -8.65
N ILE A 53 -25.16 -27.57 -9.12
CA ILE A 53 -26.40 -26.97 -8.59
C ILE A 53 -27.59 -27.90 -8.85
N GLU A 54 -27.71 -28.42 -10.07
CA GLU A 54 -28.78 -29.37 -10.42
C GLU A 54 -28.68 -30.68 -9.63
N LEU A 55 -27.46 -31.17 -9.36
CA LEU A 55 -27.24 -32.30 -8.46
C LEU A 55 -27.75 -32.00 -7.05
N SER A 56 -27.40 -30.84 -6.48
CA SER A 56 -27.89 -30.46 -5.14
C SER A 56 -29.42 -30.39 -5.09
N LYS A 57 -30.06 -29.84 -6.13
CA LYS A 57 -31.53 -29.83 -6.23
C LYS A 57 -32.12 -31.23 -6.31
N ALA A 58 -31.54 -32.11 -7.14
CA ALA A 58 -32.02 -33.48 -7.33
C ALA A 58 -31.96 -34.29 -6.03
N GLU A 59 -31.00 -33.99 -5.15
CA GLU A 59 -30.80 -34.65 -3.87
C GLU A 59 -31.51 -33.93 -2.69
N ASN A 60 -32.37 -32.96 -2.98
CA ASN A 60 -33.12 -32.15 -2.00
C ASN A 60 -32.24 -31.35 -1.02
N GLU A 61 -31.08 -30.87 -1.48
CA GLU A 61 -30.22 -29.95 -0.73
C GLU A 61 -30.43 -28.49 -1.17
N ALA A 62 -29.78 -27.56 -0.47
CA ALA A 62 -29.77 -26.15 -0.88
C ALA A 62 -29.25 -26.01 -2.33
N PRO A 63 -29.81 -25.12 -3.16
CA PRO A 63 -29.48 -24.99 -4.58
C PRO A 63 -28.13 -24.28 -4.80
N THR A 64 -27.06 -24.83 -4.23
CA THR A 64 -25.68 -24.37 -4.38
C THR A 64 -24.83 -25.49 -4.95
N PRO A 65 -23.70 -25.18 -5.64
CA PRO A 65 -22.81 -26.21 -6.17
C PRO A 65 -22.21 -27.14 -5.09
N PHE A 66 -22.14 -26.66 -3.86
CA PHE A 66 -21.38 -27.32 -2.79
C PHE A 66 -22.25 -28.14 -1.85
N ALA A 67 -23.56 -27.85 -1.73
CA ALA A 67 -24.39 -28.41 -0.67
C ALA A 67 -24.39 -29.95 -0.65
N TYR A 68 -24.76 -30.60 -1.76
CA TYR A 68 -24.73 -32.06 -1.83
C TYR A 68 -23.31 -32.62 -1.90
N TRP A 69 -22.48 -32.02 -2.75
CA TRP A 69 -21.12 -32.49 -2.99
C TRP A 69 -20.30 -32.55 -1.70
N PHE A 70 -20.28 -31.48 -0.91
CA PHE A 70 -19.52 -31.41 0.34
C PHE A 70 -20.10 -32.34 1.40
N LYS A 71 -21.43 -32.45 1.50
CA LYS A 71 -22.07 -33.39 2.41
C LYS A 71 -21.70 -34.83 2.08
N SER A 72 -21.72 -35.21 0.81
CA SER A 72 -21.33 -36.54 0.33
C SER A 72 -19.84 -36.82 0.57
N TRP A 73 -18.98 -35.84 0.29
CA TRP A 73 -17.54 -35.94 0.53
C TRP A 73 -17.20 -36.05 2.03
N GLU A 74 -17.75 -35.17 2.87
CA GLU A 74 -17.58 -35.19 4.34
C GLU A 74 -18.01 -36.56 4.92
N LYS A 75 -19.18 -37.06 4.51
CA LYS A 75 -19.68 -38.38 4.92
C LYS A 75 -18.71 -39.50 4.54
N THR A 76 -18.17 -39.48 3.32
CA THR A 76 -17.19 -40.47 2.86
C THR A 76 -15.91 -40.42 3.71
N MET A 77 -15.41 -39.22 4.01
CA MET A 77 -14.20 -39.02 4.83
C MET A 77 -14.40 -39.49 6.28
N LEU A 78 -15.56 -39.24 6.87
CA LEU A 78 -15.92 -39.74 8.20
C LEU A 78 -16.05 -41.27 8.24
N GLY A 79 -16.40 -41.87 7.10
CA GLY A 79 -16.45 -43.32 6.91
C GLY A 79 -15.09 -44.03 7.02
N ARG A 80 -13.96 -43.32 7.10
CA ARG A 80 -12.60 -43.89 7.23
C ARG A 80 -12.33 -44.58 8.58
N GLY A 81 -13.18 -44.37 9.58
CA GLY A 81 -12.97 -44.90 10.94
C GLY A 81 -12.00 -44.05 11.77
N LYS A 82 -12.03 -44.22 13.11
CA LYS A 82 -11.12 -43.50 14.02
C LYS A 82 -9.68 -43.92 13.75
N MET A 83 -8.80 -42.93 13.53
CA MET A 83 -7.37 -43.11 13.22
C MET A 83 -7.05 -43.81 11.89
N GLY A 84 -7.99 -43.90 10.93
CA GLY A 84 -7.75 -44.60 9.66
C GLY A 84 -7.72 -46.12 9.77
N SER A 85 -8.22 -46.68 10.88
CA SER A 85 -8.35 -48.12 11.06
C SER A 85 -9.55 -48.66 10.26
N ALA A 86 -9.29 -49.64 9.39
CA ALA A 86 -10.27 -50.34 8.57
C ALA A 86 -11.35 -51.10 9.39
N VAL A 87 -11.10 -51.34 10.68
CA VAL A 87 -11.99 -52.12 11.56
C VAL A 87 -13.31 -51.40 11.85
N ALA A 88 -13.32 -50.06 11.79
CA ALA A 88 -14.53 -49.24 11.95
C ALA A 88 -14.91 -48.47 10.66
N ALA A 89 -14.32 -48.86 9.52
CA ALA A 89 -14.57 -48.17 8.26
C ALA A 89 -15.92 -48.58 7.64
N SER A 90 -16.56 -47.63 6.97
CA SER A 90 -17.81 -47.85 6.23
C SER A 90 -17.58 -48.89 5.12
N LYS A 91 -18.67 -49.54 4.68
CA LYS A 91 -18.60 -50.57 3.62
C LYS A 91 -17.97 -50.00 2.33
N GLU A 92 -18.36 -48.80 1.92
CA GLU A 92 -17.82 -48.13 0.73
C GLU A 92 -16.31 -47.86 0.84
N VAL A 93 -15.81 -47.46 2.02
CA VAL A 93 -14.38 -47.18 2.24
C VAL A 93 -13.57 -48.48 2.24
N ARG A 94 -14.12 -49.55 2.82
CA ARG A 94 -13.47 -50.87 2.78
C ARG A 94 -13.36 -51.43 1.37
N GLU A 95 -14.38 -51.23 0.55
CA GLU A 95 -14.38 -51.66 -0.86
C GLU A 95 -13.40 -50.85 -1.72
N ALA A 96 -13.25 -49.55 -1.46
CA ALA A 96 -12.33 -48.68 -2.19
C ALA A 96 -10.86 -48.84 -1.75
N GLY A 97 -10.63 -49.23 -0.51
CA GLY A 97 -9.30 -49.25 0.11
C GLY A 97 -8.79 -47.84 0.43
N ASN A 98 -7.64 -47.79 1.13
CA ASN A 98 -7.02 -46.52 1.53
C ASN A 98 -6.52 -45.71 0.33
N ASP A 99 -6.00 -46.38 -0.70
CA ASP A 99 -5.48 -45.73 -1.89
C ASP A 99 -6.62 -45.10 -2.70
N GLY A 100 -7.71 -45.83 -2.94
CA GLY A 100 -8.90 -45.31 -3.63
C GLY A 100 -9.55 -44.13 -2.91
N LEU A 101 -9.57 -44.14 -1.57
CA LEU A 101 -10.04 -43.00 -0.78
C LEU A 101 -9.09 -41.80 -0.89
N SER A 102 -7.78 -42.04 -0.91
CA SER A 102 -6.78 -40.98 -1.03
C SER A 102 -6.83 -40.32 -2.41
N GLU A 103 -6.93 -41.12 -3.48
CA GLU A 103 -7.13 -40.61 -4.84
C GLU A 103 -8.43 -39.83 -4.97
N TYR A 104 -9.54 -40.34 -4.43
CA TYR A 104 -10.80 -39.61 -4.40
C TYR A 104 -10.64 -38.26 -3.69
N THR A 105 -9.94 -38.23 -2.55
CA THR A 105 -9.67 -36.99 -1.81
C THR A 105 -8.87 -36.00 -2.64
N ILE A 106 -7.84 -36.47 -3.36
CA ILE A 106 -7.04 -35.63 -4.26
C ILE A 106 -7.92 -35.04 -5.36
N SER A 107 -8.76 -35.83 -6.03
CA SER A 107 -9.66 -35.34 -7.08
C SER A 107 -10.62 -34.26 -6.58
N ASN A 108 -11.13 -34.39 -5.35
CA ASN A 108 -12.01 -33.38 -4.74
C ASN A 108 -11.27 -32.07 -4.44
N ILE A 109 -10.04 -32.14 -3.92
CA ILE A 109 -9.24 -30.92 -3.65
C ILE A 109 -8.81 -30.26 -4.96
N LEU A 110 -8.49 -31.04 -6.00
CA LEU A 110 -8.21 -30.50 -7.33
C LEU A 110 -9.43 -29.77 -7.92
N ALA A 111 -10.65 -30.31 -7.73
CA ALA A 111 -11.88 -29.63 -8.15
C ALA A 111 -12.11 -28.34 -7.35
N LEU A 112 -11.85 -28.37 -6.05
CA LEU A 112 -11.92 -27.18 -5.18
C LEU A 112 -10.96 -26.09 -5.68
N ASN A 113 -9.71 -26.45 -5.97
CA ASN A 113 -8.71 -25.54 -6.52
C ASN A 113 -9.13 -25.00 -7.89
N GLY A 114 -9.64 -25.86 -8.78
CA GLY A 114 -10.12 -25.45 -10.10
C GLY A 114 -11.29 -24.48 -10.04
N ILE A 115 -12.17 -24.59 -9.03
CA ILE A 115 -13.27 -23.65 -8.83
C ILE A 115 -12.78 -22.27 -8.39
N LEU A 116 -11.67 -22.21 -7.64
CA LEU A 116 -11.06 -20.95 -7.24
C LEU A 116 -10.16 -20.36 -8.33
N GLU A 117 -9.47 -21.18 -9.12
CA GLU A 117 -8.56 -20.67 -10.15
C GLU A 117 -9.29 -20.10 -11.37
N ALA A 118 -10.36 -20.76 -11.81
CA ALA A 118 -11.02 -20.43 -13.08
C ALA A 118 -11.70 -19.04 -13.14
N PRO A 119 -12.39 -18.53 -12.08
CA PRO A 119 -13.00 -17.21 -12.14
C PRO A 119 -11.95 -16.10 -12.13
N GLY A 120 -11.95 -15.23 -13.14
CA GLY A 120 -11.06 -14.05 -13.16
C GLY A 120 -11.40 -12.98 -12.11
N ASP A 121 -12.66 -12.91 -11.64
CA ASP A 121 -13.09 -11.92 -10.64
C ASP A 121 -12.99 -12.46 -9.21
N VAL A 122 -12.13 -11.82 -8.42
CA VAL A 122 -11.92 -12.04 -6.97
C VAL A 122 -13.23 -12.00 -6.16
N ARG A 123 -14.24 -11.24 -6.60
CA ARG A 123 -15.56 -11.19 -5.94
C ARG A 123 -16.34 -12.49 -6.08
N VAL A 124 -16.28 -13.08 -7.28
CA VAL A 124 -16.94 -14.36 -7.57
C VAL A 124 -16.28 -15.47 -6.75
N ARG A 125 -14.94 -15.44 -6.63
CA ARG A 125 -14.20 -16.39 -5.78
C ARG A 125 -14.57 -16.27 -4.31
N ARG A 126 -14.65 -15.04 -3.77
CA ARG A 126 -15.10 -14.78 -2.40
C ARG A 126 -16.52 -15.30 -2.15
N TYR A 127 -17.44 -15.02 -3.07
CA TYR A 127 -18.83 -15.50 -2.99
C TYR A 127 -18.91 -17.04 -2.96
N TYR A 128 -18.11 -17.73 -3.77
CA TYR A 128 -18.06 -19.19 -3.70
C TYR A 128 -17.40 -19.69 -2.42
N LEU A 129 -16.35 -19.05 -1.92
CA LEU A 129 -15.73 -19.40 -0.65
C LEU A 129 -16.73 -19.32 0.52
N GLU A 130 -17.52 -18.25 0.59
CA GLU A 130 -18.57 -18.09 1.61
C GLU A 130 -19.60 -19.24 1.55
N GLN A 131 -20.01 -19.63 0.35
CA GLN A 131 -20.90 -20.78 0.16
C GLN A 131 -20.23 -22.11 0.54
N MET A 132 -18.96 -22.28 0.22
CA MET A 132 -18.18 -23.45 0.60
C MET A 132 -18.06 -23.56 2.14
N GLU A 133 -17.76 -22.44 2.82
CA GLU A 133 -17.70 -22.36 4.28
C GLU A 133 -19.04 -22.72 4.91
N ALA A 134 -20.15 -22.15 4.39
CA ALA A 134 -21.50 -22.50 4.82
C ALA A 134 -21.83 -23.99 4.61
N ALA A 135 -21.32 -24.58 3.53
CA ALA A 135 -21.45 -26.02 3.24
C ALA A 135 -20.51 -26.91 4.07
N GLY A 136 -19.63 -26.36 4.90
CA GLY A 136 -18.79 -27.12 5.83
C GLY A 136 -17.33 -27.29 5.42
N LEU A 137 -16.81 -26.48 4.50
CA LEU A 137 -15.43 -26.56 3.99
C LEU A 137 -14.38 -26.76 5.09
N LEU A 138 -14.42 -25.96 6.16
CA LEU A 138 -13.40 -26.00 7.23
C LEU A 138 -13.32 -27.38 7.91
N ARG A 139 -14.46 -28.05 8.11
CA ARG A 139 -14.49 -29.39 8.69
C ARG A 139 -13.89 -30.41 7.73
N ILE A 140 -14.19 -30.29 6.44
CA ILE A 140 -13.66 -31.17 5.39
C ILE A 140 -12.15 -31.01 5.26
N LEU A 141 -11.63 -29.78 5.23
CA LEU A 141 -10.18 -29.52 5.18
C LEU A 141 -9.47 -30.12 6.41
N ALA A 142 -10.08 -30.03 7.60
CA ALA A 142 -9.55 -30.66 8.81
C ALA A 142 -9.55 -32.20 8.73
N LEU A 143 -10.48 -32.82 8.00
CA LEU A 143 -10.46 -34.26 7.73
C LEU A 143 -9.36 -34.63 6.72
N CYS A 144 -9.21 -33.84 5.65
CA CYS A 144 -8.19 -34.05 4.61
C CYS A 144 -6.77 -33.95 5.17
N ARG A 145 -6.52 -33.02 6.11
CA ARG A 145 -5.22 -32.88 6.80
C ARG A 145 -4.80 -34.10 7.62
N LYS A 146 -5.72 -35.02 7.93
CA LYS A 146 -5.42 -36.27 8.66
C LYS A 146 -4.96 -37.40 7.75
N PHE A 147 -4.84 -37.18 6.44
CA PHE A 147 -4.22 -38.13 5.53
C PHE A 147 -2.71 -37.92 5.54
N GLU A 148 -1.94 -39.00 5.66
CA GLU A 148 -0.48 -38.96 5.61
C GLU A 148 0.01 -39.12 4.16
N VAL A 149 -0.57 -38.33 3.25
CA VAL A 149 -0.31 -38.41 1.80
C VAL A 149 0.20 -37.07 1.30
N ALA A 150 1.45 -37.04 0.83
CA ALA A 150 2.12 -35.80 0.40
C ALA A 150 1.34 -35.03 -0.67
N ALA A 151 0.74 -35.72 -1.65
CA ALA A 151 -0.06 -35.11 -2.71
C ALA A 151 -1.30 -34.37 -2.16
N ILE A 152 -1.93 -34.89 -1.09
CA ILE A 152 -3.06 -34.20 -0.45
C ILE A 152 -2.59 -32.90 0.21
N HIS A 153 -1.47 -32.94 0.94
CA HIS A 153 -0.91 -31.74 1.56
C HIS A 153 -0.54 -30.68 0.54
N GLN A 154 0.13 -31.06 -0.55
CA GLN A 154 0.49 -30.14 -1.63
C GLN A 154 -0.74 -29.41 -2.20
N GLN A 155 -1.83 -30.15 -2.47
CA GLN A 155 -3.05 -29.53 -3.01
C GLN A 155 -3.77 -28.63 -1.98
N LEU A 156 -3.69 -28.95 -0.69
CA LEU A 156 -4.19 -28.10 0.39
C LEU A 156 -3.36 -26.82 0.58
N ASP A 157 -2.07 -26.87 0.27
CA ASP A 157 -1.19 -25.71 0.32
C ASP A 157 -1.49 -24.78 -0.86
N THR A 158 -1.66 -25.33 -2.07
CA THR A 158 -2.15 -24.56 -3.24
C THR A 158 -3.49 -23.88 -2.96
N PHE A 159 -4.43 -24.59 -2.31
CA PHE A 159 -5.69 -23.97 -1.88
C PHE A 159 -5.46 -22.76 -0.95
N GLN A 160 -4.54 -22.88 0.00
CA GLN A 160 -4.21 -21.81 0.94
C GLN A 160 -3.54 -20.62 0.25
N GLU A 161 -2.68 -20.87 -0.74
CA GLU A 161 -2.04 -19.83 -1.55
C GLU A 161 -3.09 -18.98 -2.27
N TYR A 162 -4.07 -19.60 -2.96
CA TYR A 162 -5.18 -18.86 -3.58
C TYR A 162 -5.96 -17.98 -2.60
N MET A 163 -6.19 -18.48 -1.38
CA MET A 163 -6.88 -17.71 -0.34
C MET A 163 -6.05 -16.52 0.16
N GLN A 164 -4.74 -16.68 0.28
CA GLN A 164 -3.84 -15.61 0.68
C GLN A 164 -3.74 -14.53 -0.39
N GLU A 165 -3.61 -14.93 -1.66
CA GLU A 165 -3.60 -14.02 -2.81
C GLU A 165 -4.89 -13.20 -2.89
N ASP A 166 -6.05 -13.85 -2.81
CA ASP A 166 -7.34 -13.16 -2.81
C ASP A 166 -7.48 -12.17 -1.65
N MET A 167 -7.03 -12.56 -0.44
CA MET A 167 -7.03 -11.68 0.71
C MET A 167 -6.15 -10.45 0.50
N GLN A 168 -5.01 -10.58 -0.19
CA GLN A 168 -4.16 -9.45 -0.53
C GLN A 168 -4.85 -8.51 -1.51
N VAL A 169 -5.46 -9.04 -2.58
CA VAL A 169 -6.18 -8.23 -3.57
C VAL A 169 -7.34 -7.48 -2.93
N TRP A 170 -8.11 -8.13 -2.04
CA TRP A 170 -9.18 -7.48 -1.29
C TRP A 170 -8.68 -6.33 -0.40
N ARG A 171 -7.56 -6.54 0.30
CA ARG A 171 -6.95 -5.50 1.13
C ARG A 171 -6.49 -4.31 0.31
N GLU A 172 -5.94 -4.55 -0.88
CA GLU A 172 -5.51 -3.48 -1.77
C GLU A 172 -6.69 -2.71 -2.35
N ARG A 173 -7.76 -3.38 -2.76
CA ARG A 173 -9.01 -2.72 -3.19
C ARG A 173 -9.62 -1.87 -2.08
N ALA A 174 -9.76 -2.41 -0.88
CA ALA A 174 -10.27 -1.65 0.26
C ALA A 174 -9.38 -0.43 0.61
N ARG A 175 -8.07 -0.53 0.36
CA ARG A 175 -7.14 0.59 0.49
C ARG A 175 -7.34 1.65 -0.60
N GLN A 176 -7.57 1.22 -1.84
CA GLN A 176 -7.88 2.11 -2.97
C GLN A 176 -9.21 2.81 -2.75
N ASP A 177 -10.27 2.08 -2.40
CA ASP A 177 -11.58 2.65 -2.10
C ASP A 177 -11.50 3.67 -0.95
N ALA A 178 -10.71 3.36 0.09
CA ALA A 178 -10.44 4.29 1.17
C ALA A 178 -9.66 5.54 0.72
N MET A 179 -8.77 5.42 -0.27
CA MET A 179 -8.05 6.57 -0.84
C MET A 179 -8.98 7.42 -1.70
N ASP A 180 -9.78 6.77 -2.55
CA ASP A 180 -10.73 7.44 -3.44
C ASP A 180 -11.79 8.20 -2.64
N ALA A 181 -12.31 7.59 -1.57
CA ALA A 181 -13.22 8.25 -0.62
C ALA A 181 -12.58 9.45 0.11
N LEU A 182 -11.25 9.47 0.28
CA LEU A 182 -10.53 10.61 0.83
C LEU A 182 -10.25 11.71 -0.22
N THR A 183 -10.37 11.39 -1.51
CA THR A 183 -10.19 12.36 -2.62
C THR A 183 -11.50 12.97 -3.13
N GLY A 184 -12.65 12.34 -2.87
CA GLY A 184 -13.96 12.92 -3.16
C GLY A 184 -14.26 14.08 -2.22
N GLU A 185 -14.82 15.17 -2.74
CA GLU A 185 -15.27 16.34 -1.96
C GLU A 185 -16.42 15.99 -0.96
N GLU A 186 -16.92 14.75 -0.98
CA GLU A 186 -18.05 14.29 -0.19
C GLU A 186 -17.58 13.54 1.09
N ASN A 187 -17.58 14.30 2.19
CA ASN A 187 -17.69 13.87 3.58
C ASN A 187 -16.67 12.84 4.12
N VAL A 188 -15.37 13.14 4.00
CA VAL A 188 -14.25 12.49 4.72
C VAL A 188 -14.56 12.20 6.20
N TYR A 189 -15.33 13.09 6.85
CA TYR A 189 -15.76 12.94 8.23
C TYR A 189 -16.69 11.74 8.47
N GLU A 190 -17.64 11.49 7.57
CA GLU A 190 -18.58 10.37 7.66
C GLU A 190 -17.86 9.03 7.49
N HIS A 191 -16.91 8.96 6.56
CA HIS A 191 -16.06 7.78 6.37
C HIS A 191 -15.14 7.51 7.57
N LEU A 192 -14.60 8.56 8.21
CA LEU A 192 -13.81 8.42 9.44
C LEU A 192 -14.66 7.93 10.62
N GLN A 193 -15.92 8.39 10.71
CA GLN A 193 -16.87 7.88 11.69
C GLN A 193 -17.19 6.41 11.45
N GLU A 194 -17.53 6.00 10.23
CA GLU A 194 -17.83 4.60 9.88
C GLU A 194 -16.66 3.67 10.26
N LYS A 195 -15.42 4.07 9.93
CA LYS A 195 -14.21 3.30 10.28
C LYS A 195 -13.93 3.18 11.78
N THR A 196 -14.45 4.08 12.61
CA THR A 196 -14.21 4.08 14.06
C THR A 196 -15.39 3.58 14.88
N ILE A 197 -16.52 3.21 14.24
CA ILE A 197 -17.71 2.65 14.92
C ILE A 197 -17.36 1.44 15.79
N ASP A 198 -16.53 0.53 15.29
CA ASP A 198 -16.21 -0.73 15.98
C ASP A 198 -15.11 -0.58 17.05
N ASN A 199 -14.46 0.59 17.16
CA ASN A 199 -13.35 0.80 18.08
C ASN A 199 -13.50 2.10 18.88
N THR A 200 -14.04 1.96 20.10
CA THR A 200 -14.28 3.06 21.04
C THR A 200 -13.03 3.87 21.34
N SER A 201 -11.87 3.23 21.47
CA SER A 201 -10.62 3.93 21.75
C SER A 201 -10.19 4.79 20.56
N ALA A 202 -10.24 4.23 19.34
CA ALA A 202 -9.89 4.97 18.12
C ALA A 202 -10.81 6.19 17.91
N ARG A 203 -12.11 6.04 18.21
CA ARG A 203 -13.08 7.13 18.17
C ARG A 203 -12.73 8.28 19.12
N THR A 204 -12.39 8.01 20.38
CA THR A 204 -12.02 9.06 21.35
C THR A 204 -10.77 9.82 20.95
N HIS A 205 -9.77 9.13 20.39
CA HIS A 205 -8.54 9.78 19.90
C HIS A 205 -8.81 10.62 18.64
N LEU A 206 -9.65 10.14 17.73
CA LEU A 206 -10.09 10.91 16.56
C LEU A 206 -10.83 12.19 16.97
N GLU A 207 -11.82 12.08 17.87
CA GLU A 207 -12.59 13.23 18.37
C GLU A 207 -11.69 14.27 19.05
N SER A 208 -10.71 13.80 19.82
CA SER A 208 -9.73 14.66 20.49
C SER A 208 -8.81 15.37 19.49
N THR A 209 -8.41 14.67 18.43
CA THR A 209 -7.59 15.24 17.33
C THR A 209 -8.37 16.29 16.55
N LEU A 210 -9.62 16.00 16.16
CA LEU A 210 -10.49 16.95 15.46
C LEU A 210 -10.78 18.19 16.32
N ARG A 211 -10.98 18.03 17.63
CA ARG A 211 -11.15 19.15 18.54
C ARG A 211 -9.88 20.02 18.61
N LEU A 212 -8.70 19.41 18.62
CA LEU A 212 -7.43 20.14 18.59
C LEU A 212 -7.29 20.95 17.29
N LEU A 213 -7.60 20.34 16.13
CA LEU A 213 -7.57 21.03 14.84
C LEU A 213 -8.55 22.21 14.79
N ALA A 214 -9.74 22.05 15.37
CA ALA A 214 -10.75 23.11 15.46
C ALA A 214 -10.39 24.25 16.43
N THR A 215 -9.38 24.07 17.28
CA THR A 215 -8.92 25.09 18.25
C THR A 215 -7.83 26.00 17.65
N ILE A 216 -7.37 25.72 16.43
CA ILE A 216 -6.34 26.52 15.76
C ILE A 216 -6.90 27.91 15.42
N PRO A 217 -6.22 29.02 15.78
CA PRO A 217 -6.70 30.39 15.51
C PRO A 217 -6.86 30.69 14.01
N ASP A 218 -7.88 31.48 13.66
CA ASP A 218 -8.24 31.89 12.28
C ASP A 218 -7.31 32.96 11.67
N ASP A 219 -5.99 32.80 11.75
CA ASP A 219 -5.03 33.67 11.07
C ASP A 219 -4.64 33.06 9.71
N GLY A 220 -5.18 33.59 8.60
CA GLY A 220 -5.18 32.92 7.29
C GLY A 220 -3.85 32.32 6.81
N GLN A 221 -2.72 33.02 6.97
CA GLN A 221 -1.41 32.49 6.55
C GLN A 221 -0.82 31.49 7.56
N ALA A 222 -0.96 31.76 8.86
CA ALA A 222 -0.47 30.90 9.94
C ALA A 222 -1.28 29.60 10.06
N LEU A 223 -2.58 29.66 9.76
CA LEU A 223 -3.50 28.54 9.68
C LEU A 223 -3.05 27.55 8.59
N ALA A 224 -2.76 28.05 7.39
CA ALA A 224 -2.31 27.24 6.27
C ALA A 224 -0.96 26.56 6.56
N ASP A 225 -0.03 27.25 7.21
CA ASP A 225 1.27 26.69 7.58
C ASP A 225 1.16 25.66 8.73
N CYS A 226 0.26 25.88 9.69
CA CYS A 226 -0.04 24.92 10.75
C CYS A 226 -0.63 23.62 10.19
N TYR A 227 -1.65 23.70 9.34
CA TYR A 227 -2.24 22.52 8.69
C TYR A 227 -1.25 21.81 7.76
N ARG A 228 -0.36 22.54 7.08
CA ARG A 228 0.71 21.94 6.25
C ARG A 228 1.67 21.11 7.11
N THR A 229 2.08 21.64 8.26
CA THR A 229 2.98 20.96 9.20
C THR A 229 2.32 19.71 9.77
N ILE A 230 1.06 19.82 10.20
CA ILE A 230 0.27 18.69 10.71
C ILE A 230 0.12 17.61 9.64
N ASN A 231 -0.21 17.99 8.41
CA ASN A 231 -0.32 17.05 7.28
C ASN A 231 1.01 16.32 7.02
N GLY A 232 2.14 17.02 7.11
CA GLY A 232 3.48 16.42 7.02
C GLY A 232 3.71 15.35 8.08
N VAL A 233 3.46 15.67 9.36
CA VAL A 233 3.63 14.73 10.49
C VAL A 233 2.72 13.51 10.35
N VAL A 234 1.45 13.70 9.99
CA VAL A 234 0.49 12.61 9.80
C VAL A 234 0.90 11.72 8.63
N ARG A 235 1.33 12.32 7.51
CA ARG A 235 1.82 11.60 6.33
C ARG A 235 3.05 10.77 6.67
N ASP A 236 4.00 11.33 7.39
CA ASP A 236 5.23 10.64 7.78
C ASP A 236 4.96 9.48 8.74
N ALA A 237 4.06 9.64 9.71
CA ALA A 237 3.64 8.55 10.61
C ALA A 237 2.93 7.40 9.86
N LEU A 238 2.10 7.73 8.86
CA LEU A 238 1.42 6.73 8.03
C LEU A 238 2.39 5.99 7.09
N LEU A 239 3.35 6.72 6.53
CA LEU A 239 4.40 6.14 5.69
C LEU A 239 5.32 5.23 6.49
N ASP A 240 5.73 5.62 7.69
CA ASP A 240 6.60 4.82 8.57
C ASP A 240 5.93 3.50 8.98
N ARG A 241 4.62 3.52 9.30
CA ARG A 241 3.85 2.30 9.56
C ARG A 241 3.73 1.39 8.34
N THR A 242 3.69 1.97 7.14
CA THR A 242 3.61 1.22 5.88
C THR A 242 4.97 0.59 5.55
N LEU A 243 6.07 1.32 5.73
CA LEU A 243 7.44 0.86 5.50
C LEU A 243 7.86 -0.21 6.52
N SER A 244 7.49 -0.03 7.79
CA SER A 244 7.71 -1.01 8.87
C SER A 244 7.02 -2.35 8.60
N ARG A 245 5.85 -2.36 7.92
CA ARG A 245 5.16 -3.60 7.50
C ARG A 245 5.85 -4.30 6.33
N THR A 246 6.69 -3.60 5.57
CA THR A 246 7.45 -4.15 4.43
C THR A 246 8.87 -4.61 4.79
N GLY A 247 9.27 -4.53 6.06
CA GLY A 247 10.59 -4.99 6.54
C GLY A 247 11.77 -4.09 6.17
N VAL A 248 11.51 -2.91 5.61
CA VAL A 248 12.54 -1.89 5.36
C VAL A 248 12.76 -1.11 6.66
N LYS A 249 13.97 -1.16 7.24
CA LYS A 249 14.30 -0.41 8.45
C LYS A 249 14.10 1.10 8.20
N PRO A 250 13.41 1.83 9.10
CA PRO A 250 13.27 3.27 8.98
C PRO A 250 14.65 3.93 9.11
N GLY A 251 15.01 4.76 8.11
CA GLY A 251 16.10 5.72 8.21
C GLY A 251 15.72 6.90 9.12
N PRO A 252 16.68 7.76 9.52
CA PRO A 252 16.51 8.71 10.61
C PRO A 252 15.59 9.87 10.20
N SER A 253 14.28 9.67 10.34
CA SER A 253 13.25 10.70 10.04
C SER A 253 13.20 11.83 11.07
N VAL A 254 13.83 11.66 12.24
CA VAL A 254 14.00 12.72 13.24
C VAL A 254 15.03 13.76 12.78
N ASP A 255 16.03 13.37 11.98
CA ASP A 255 17.00 14.32 11.40
C ASP A 255 16.37 15.27 10.38
N ARG A 256 15.22 14.92 9.78
CA ARG A 256 14.52 15.76 8.80
C ARG A 256 13.65 16.84 9.45
N ILE A 257 13.10 16.55 10.62
CA ILE A 257 12.40 17.55 11.45
C ILE A 257 13.43 18.46 12.12
N ILE A 258 14.57 17.90 12.57
CA ILE A 258 15.71 18.68 13.06
C ILE A 258 16.34 19.51 11.92
N SER A 259 16.39 19.01 10.68
CA SER A 259 16.89 19.80 9.55
C SER A 259 15.95 20.96 9.20
N GLN A 260 14.62 20.78 9.24
CA GLN A 260 13.69 21.88 9.00
C GLN A 260 13.73 22.95 10.12
N PHE A 261 13.95 22.53 11.38
CA PHE A 261 14.20 23.49 12.47
C PHE A 261 15.56 24.19 12.34
N ASN A 262 16.62 23.45 12.01
CA ASN A 262 17.94 24.02 11.74
C ASN A 262 17.91 24.95 10.52
N ASP A 263 17.10 24.67 9.50
CA ASP A 263 16.94 25.52 8.31
C ASP A 263 16.24 26.83 8.68
N ALA A 264 15.24 26.80 9.57
CA ALA A 264 14.58 28.00 10.07
C ALA A 264 15.52 28.88 10.94
N ASP A 265 16.29 28.27 11.85
CA ASP A 265 17.30 28.98 12.65
C ASP A 265 18.42 29.54 11.77
N ARG A 266 18.83 28.79 10.73
CA ARG A 266 19.83 29.24 9.76
C ARG A 266 19.35 30.39 8.89
N ILE A 267 18.05 30.44 8.57
CA ILE A 267 17.45 31.59 7.87
C ILE A 267 17.51 32.84 8.76
N LEU A 268 17.20 32.72 10.06
CA LEU A 268 17.30 33.84 11.00
C LEU A 268 18.75 34.30 11.19
N GLU A 269 19.71 33.37 11.29
CA GLU A 269 21.14 33.71 11.34
C GLU A 269 21.62 34.40 10.05
N LEU A 270 21.18 33.93 8.89
CA LEU A 270 21.51 34.56 7.60
C LEU A 270 20.90 35.96 7.48
N GLN A 271 19.69 36.17 8.00
CA GLN A 271 19.07 37.50 8.06
C GLN A 271 19.85 38.43 8.99
N ALA A 272 20.26 37.96 10.17
CA ALA A 272 21.09 38.74 11.09
C ALA A 272 22.45 39.10 10.49
N GLN A 273 23.11 38.15 9.82
CA GLN A 273 24.38 38.40 9.12
C GLN A 273 24.20 39.36 7.94
N TYR A 274 23.09 39.26 7.21
CA TYR A 274 22.75 40.18 6.13
C TYR A 274 22.57 41.60 6.67
N ASP A 275 21.83 41.78 7.76
CA ASP A 275 21.64 43.09 8.39
C ASP A 275 22.94 43.66 8.97
N GLU A 276 23.78 42.82 9.59
CA GLU A 276 25.09 43.23 10.09
C GLU A 276 26.03 43.62 8.94
N SER A 277 26.02 42.87 7.84
CA SER A 277 26.81 43.20 6.64
C SER A 277 26.34 44.51 6.01
N ARG A 278 25.03 44.75 6.00
CA ARG A 278 24.42 45.99 5.50
C ARG A 278 24.77 47.19 6.38
N ALA A 279 24.75 47.01 7.70
CA ALA A 279 25.17 48.05 8.65
C ALA A 279 26.66 48.38 8.50
N ARG A 280 27.52 47.36 8.32
CA ARG A 280 28.95 47.56 8.03
C ARG A 280 29.17 48.28 6.70
N ALA A 281 28.45 47.89 5.65
CA ALA A 281 28.51 48.57 4.35
C ALA A 281 28.04 50.02 4.44
N ALA A 282 27.03 50.33 5.27
CA ALA A 282 26.59 51.70 5.50
C ALA A 282 27.63 52.54 6.25
N ARG A 283 28.30 51.98 7.27
CA ARG A 283 29.38 52.65 7.99
C ARG A 283 30.59 52.93 7.09
N LEU A 284 31.04 51.93 6.33
CA LEU A 284 32.14 52.10 5.39
C LEU A 284 31.84 53.13 4.30
N LYS A 285 30.57 53.30 3.91
CA LYS A 285 30.16 54.39 3.00
C LYS A 285 30.32 55.75 3.64
N LEU A 286 29.87 55.92 4.89
CA LEU A 286 30.05 57.19 5.61
C LEU A 286 31.54 57.51 5.81
N ASP A 287 32.34 56.55 6.25
CA ASP A 287 33.78 56.75 6.43
C ASP A 287 34.47 57.09 5.09
N LYS A 288 34.02 56.50 3.99
CA LYS A 288 34.49 56.84 2.65
C LYS A 288 34.13 58.27 2.29
N ASP A 289 32.88 58.68 2.51
CA ASP A 289 32.40 60.03 2.19
C ASP A 289 33.16 61.08 3.02
N ASP A 290 33.44 60.79 4.30
CA ASP A 290 34.24 61.65 5.19
C ASP A 290 35.70 61.75 4.71
N LEU A 291 36.32 60.62 4.34
CA LEU A 291 37.68 60.61 3.80
C LEU A 291 37.79 61.28 2.43
N GLU A 292 36.76 61.19 1.57
CA GLU A 292 36.69 61.93 0.32
C GLU A 292 36.61 63.45 0.58
N ALA A 293 35.84 63.88 1.58
CA ALA A 293 35.79 65.28 2.00
C ALA A 293 37.14 65.78 2.54
N GLU A 294 37.82 65.00 3.38
CA GLU A 294 39.18 65.34 3.85
C GLU A 294 40.20 65.40 2.71
N LEU A 295 40.12 64.47 1.74
CA LEU A 295 41.00 64.46 0.58
C LEU A 295 40.80 65.73 -0.24
N ASP A 296 39.55 66.15 -0.46
CA ASP A 296 39.24 67.35 -1.22
C ASP A 296 39.68 68.62 -0.47
N GLN A 297 39.54 68.66 0.87
CA GLN A 297 40.13 69.73 1.67
C GLN A 297 41.66 69.78 1.52
N LYS A 298 42.34 68.65 1.63
CA LYS A 298 43.80 68.58 1.47
C LYS A 298 44.24 68.96 0.05
N LYS A 299 43.48 68.61 -0.98
CA LYS A 299 43.74 69.08 -2.36
C LYS A 299 43.67 70.60 -2.46
N MET A 300 42.70 71.24 -1.80
CA MET A 300 42.59 72.69 -1.76
C MET A 300 43.77 73.35 -1.03
N GLU A 301 44.21 72.77 0.09
CA GLU A 301 45.40 73.25 0.82
C GLU A 301 46.69 73.08 0.00
N VAL A 302 46.86 71.95 -0.69
CA VAL A 302 47.98 71.73 -1.62
C VAL A 302 47.96 72.74 -2.76
N PHE A 303 46.78 73.02 -3.32
CA PHE A 303 46.63 74.03 -4.37
C PHE A 303 46.99 75.44 -3.85
N GLU A 304 46.60 75.77 -2.63
CA GLU A 304 46.96 77.05 -2.00
C GLU A 304 48.48 77.14 -1.75
N LEU A 305 49.11 76.05 -1.31
CA LEU A 305 50.56 75.97 -1.15
C LEU A 305 51.30 76.05 -2.47
N GLN A 306 50.80 75.43 -3.55
CA GLN A 306 51.34 75.57 -4.91
C GLN A 306 51.27 77.04 -5.37
N CYS A 307 50.13 77.71 -5.20
CA CYS A 307 50.01 79.14 -5.50
C CYS A 307 51.02 80.00 -4.71
N LYS A 308 51.24 79.69 -3.43
CA LYS A 308 52.24 80.38 -2.60
C LYS A 308 53.67 80.10 -3.06
N LEU A 309 53.96 78.86 -3.46
CA LEU A 309 55.27 78.47 -4.00
C LEU A 309 55.56 79.20 -5.31
N ASP A 310 54.63 79.17 -6.26
CA ASP A 310 54.74 79.90 -7.53
C ASP A 310 54.96 81.39 -7.28
N ARG A 311 54.26 81.97 -6.30
CA ARG A 311 54.43 83.37 -5.90
C ARG A 311 55.82 83.66 -5.34
N VAL A 312 56.37 82.76 -4.52
CA VAL A 312 57.73 82.91 -3.99
C VAL A 312 58.77 82.71 -5.10
N GLU A 313 58.56 81.77 -6.01
CA GLU A 313 59.40 81.58 -7.19
C GLU A 313 59.41 82.80 -8.10
N GLU A 314 58.26 83.44 -8.35
CA GLU A 314 58.18 84.73 -9.06
C GLU A 314 58.97 85.84 -8.34
N LEU A 315 58.92 85.87 -7.00
CA LEU A 315 59.67 86.85 -6.21
C LEU A 315 61.18 86.57 -6.21
N LEU A 316 61.60 85.31 -6.22
CA LEU A 316 63.00 84.92 -6.37
C LEU A 316 63.51 85.17 -7.80
N PHE A 317 62.69 84.90 -8.81
CA PHE A 317 63.01 85.18 -10.21
C PHE A 317 63.13 86.68 -10.48
N SER A 318 62.21 87.48 -9.93
CA SER A 318 62.30 88.96 -10.00
C SER A 318 63.50 89.51 -9.23
N ARG A 319 63.93 88.86 -8.14
CA ARG A 319 65.15 89.23 -7.40
C ARG A 319 66.43 88.81 -8.11
N ALA A 320 66.44 87.65 -8.78
CA ALA A 320 67.56 87.16 -9.60
C ALA A 320 67.73 87.97 -10.90
N THR A 321 66.62 88.40 -11.52
CA THR A 321 66.66 89.34 -12.66
C THR A 321 67.08 90.74 -12.23
N ARG A 322 66.68 91.20 -11.02
CA ARG A 322 67.14 92.47 -10.45
C ARG A 322 68.62 92.44 -10.02
N SER A 323 69.18 91.29 -9.60
CA SER A 323 70.62 91.17 -9.35
C SER A 323 71.43 91.13 -10.66
N ARG A 324 70.88 90.57 -11.75
CA ARG A 324 71.50 90.65 -13.09
C ARG A 324 71.43 92.05 -13.73
N GLN A 325 70.55 92.92 -13.28
CA GLN A 325 70.50 94.33 -13.71
C GLN A 325 71.43 95.25 -12.90
N LEU A 326 72.11 94.74 -11.87
CA LEU A 326 73.10 95.50 -11.08
C LEU A 326 74.56 95.20 -11.47
N ASP A 327 74.77 94.29 -12.44
CA ASP A 327 76.09 93.94 -13.01
C ASP A 327 76.32 94.52 -14.44
N HIS A 328 75.58 95.55 -14.83
CA HIS A 328 75.82 96.36 -16.04
C HIS A 328 75.72 97.85 -15.75
#